data_AF-A0A383DQX6-F1
#
_entry.id   AF-A0A383DQX6-F1
#
_cell.length_a   1.000
_cell.length_b   1.000
_cell.length_c   1.000
_cell.angle_alpha   90.00
_cell.angle_beta   90.00
_cell.angle_gamma   90.00
#
_symmetry.space_group_name_H-M   'P 1'
#
loop_
_entity.id
_entity.type
_entity.pdbx_description
1 polymer ?
#
loop_
_entity_poly.entity_id
_entity_poly.type
_entity_poly.pdbx_seq_one_letter_code
_entity_poly.pdbx_strand_id
1 'polypeptide(L)' 'MVKSAYSFASKIEKIEKHIIVVWVDNEAGVLARVIGFFSGRGYNIDSLAVAEVDKKKNISRITIATS' A
#
# COMPACT_ATOMS: atom_id res chain seq x y z
N MET A 1 37.91 13.16 -19.08
CA MET A 1 37.59 12.96 -17.65
C MET A 1 37.08 14.28 -17.11
N VAL A 2 35.76 14.47 -17.05
CA VAL A 2 35.17 15.77 -16.67
C VAL A 2 35.04 15.79 -15.14
N LYS A 3 35.83 16.62 -14.46
CA LYS A 3 35.73 16.85 -13.02
C LYS A 3 34.73 17.99 -12.78
N SER A 4 33.54 17.68 -12.28
CA SER A 4 32.58 18.70 -11.84
C SER A 4 32.99 19.27 -10.47
N ALA A 5 32.84 20.58 -10.28
CA ALA A 5 33.15 21.29 -9.04
C ALA A 5 32.05 21.15 -7.97
N TYR A 6 30.92 20.52 -8.30
CA TYR A 6 29.81 20.31 -7.38
C TYR A 6 29.76 18.86 -6.88
N SER A 7 29.72 18.70 -5.56
CA SER A 7 29.42 17.42 -4.91
C SER A 7 27.94 17.11 -5.07
N PHE A 8 27.59 16.05 -5.82
CA PHE A 8 26.25 15.52 -5.81
C PHE A 8 25.99 14.90 -4.43
N ALA A 9 25.17 15.54 -3.61
CA ALA A 9 24.70 14.95 -2.37
C ALA A 9 23.83 13.73 -2.72
N SER A 10 24.40 12.54 -2.68
CA SER A 10 23.68 11.28 -2.83
C SER A 10 22.89 10.99 -1.56
N LYS A 11 21.91 11.83 -1.23
CA LYS A 11 20.97 11.48 -0.16
C LYS A 11 20.01 10.46 -0.76
N ILE A 12 20.28 9.18 -0.50
CA ILE A 12 19.35 8.11 -0.83
C ILE A 12 18.15 8.32 0.11
N GLU A 13 17.04 8.86 -0.41
CA GLU A 13 15.79 8.87 0.32
C GLU A 13 15.40 7.42 0.60
N LYS A 14 15.27 7.10 1.89
CA LYS A 14 14.86 5.77 2.32
C LYS A 14 13.37 5.66 2.07
N ILE A 15 12.97 4.83 1.11
CA ILE A 15 11.58 4.49 0.87
C ILE A 15 11.05 3.80 2.14
N GLU A 16 10.10 4.44 2.83
CA GLU A 16 9.49 3.88 4.04
C GLU A 16 8.32 2.97 3.68
N LYS A 17 8.36 1.74 4.19
CA LYS A 17 7.28 0.77 3.98
C LYS A 17 6.30 0.82 5.14
N HIS A 18 5.02 0.93 4.81
CA HIS A 18 3.93 0.94 5.78
C HIS A 18 3.01 -0.25 5.55
N ILE A 19 2.54 -0.84 6.65
CA ILE A 19 1.53 -1.90 6.64
C ILE A 19 0.24 -1.32 7.23
N ILE A 20 -0.83 -1.37 6.44
CA ILE A 20 -2.15 -0.87 6.82
C ILE A 20 -3.10 -2.07 6.87
N VAL A 21 -3.79 -2.22 8.00
CA VAL A 21 -4.79 -3.28 8.20
C VAL A 21 -6.17 -2.63 8.33
N VAL A 22 -7.07 -3.00 7.44
CA VAL A 22 -8.45 -2.50 7.42
C VAL A 22 -9.45 -3.64 7.52
N TRP A 23 -10.51 -3.39 8.28
CA TRP A 23 -11.66 -4.26 8.42
C TRP A 23 -12.74 -3.76 7.48
N VAL A 24 -13.31 -4.66 6.69
CA VAL A 24 -14.26 -4.33 5.65
C VAL A 24 -15.40 -5.33 5.63
N ASP A 25 -16.56 -4.90 5.16
CA ASP A 25 -17.67 -5.80 4.86
C ASP A 25 -17.30 -6.69 3.66
N ASN A 26 -17.60 -7.98 3.77
CA ASN A 26 -17.29 -9.00 2.76
C ASN A 26 -18.33 -8.98 1.64
N GLU A 27 -18.39 -7.87 0.91
CA GLU A 27 -19.32 -7.67 -0.19
C GLU A 27 -18.59 -7.52 -1.53
N ALA A 28 -19.32 -7.83 -2.62
CA ALA A 28 -18.78 -7.71 -3.97
C ALA A 28 -18.36 -6.26 -4.27
N GLY A 29 -17.15 -6.08 -4.77
CA GLY A 29 -16.62 -4.77 -5.18
C GLY A 29 -15.93 -3.97 -4.06
N VAL A 30 -16.00 -4.40 -2.80
CA VAL A 30 -15.30 -3.73 -1.70
C VAL A 30 -13.79 -3.74 -1.90
N LEU A 31 -13.21 -4.87 -2.30
CA LEU A 31 -11.79 -4.98 -2.60
C LEU A 31 -11.37 -3.98 -3.69
N ALA A 32 -12.11 -3.92 -4.80
CA ALA A 32 -11.81 -3.01 -5.90
C ALA A 32 -11.88 -1.53 -5.47
N ARG A 33 -12.83 -1.17 -4.60
CA ARG A 33 -12.96 0.18 -4.06
C ARG A 33 -11.76 0.55 -3.17
N VAL A 34 -11.34 -0.37 -2.29
CA VAL A 34 -10.18 -0.16 -1.41
C VAL A 34 -8.92 0.02 -2.24
N ILE A 35 -8.63 -0.90 -3.16
CA ILE A 35 -7.43 -0.82 -4.01
C ILE A 35 -7.48 0.43 -4.90
N GLY A 36 -8.64 0.73 -5.49
CA GLY A 36 -8.84 1.94 -6.29
C GLY A 36 -8.62 3.24 -5.51
N PHE A 37 -8.94 3.28 -4.22
CA PHE A 37 -8.68 4.42 -3.35
C PHE A 37 -7.17 4.66 -3.11
N PHE A 38 -6.40 3.58 -2.96
CA PHE A 38 -4.94 3.65 -2.80
C PHE A 38 -4.26 4.03 -4.12
N SER A 39 -4.57 3.32 -5.21
CA SER A 39 -4.01 3.62 -6.53
C SER A 39 -4.42 5.00 -7.04
N GLY A 40 -5.67 5.43 -6.78
CA GLY A 40 -6.16 6.76 -7.16
C GLY A 40 -5.45 7.91 -6.44
N ARG A 41 -4.76 7.65 -5.32
CA ARG A 41 -3.89 8.62 -4.64
C ARG A 41 -2.42 8.49 -5.00
N GLY A 42 -2.07 7.58 -5.90
CA GLY A 42 -0.68 7.36 -6.30
C GLY A 42 0.15 6.60 -5.26
N TYR A 43 -0.49 5.87 -4.33
CA TYR A 43 0.24 4.96 -3.44
C TYR A 43 0.67 3.71 -4.21
N ASN A 44 1.95 3.34 -4.07
CA ASN A 44 2.44 2.08 -4.59
C ASN A 44 2.02 0.95 -3.64
N ILE A 45 1.25 0.00 -4.15
CA ILE A 45 0.87 -1.19 -3.41
C ILE A 45 1.93 -2.26 -3.68
N ASP A 46 2.79 -2.50 -2.69
CA ASP A 46 3.83 -3.53 -2.77
C ASP A 46 3.20 -4.93 -2.70
N SER A 47 2.25 -5.11 -1.78
CA SER A 47 1.48 -6.34 -1.65
C SER A 47 0.16 -6.10 -0.93
N LEU A 48 -0.80 -7.00 -1.14
CA LEU A 48 -2.06 -7.01 -0.42
C LEU A 48 -2.49 -8.45 -0.13
N ALA A 49 -3.13 -8.66 1.02
CA ALA A 49 -3.70 -9.94 1.41
C ALA A 49 -5.09 -9.75 2.01
N VAL A 50 -6.01 -10.64 1.66
CA VAL A 50 -7.39 -10.62 2.14
C VAL A 50 -7.69 -11.92 2.87
N ALA A 51 -8.28 -11.83 4.05
CA ALA A 51 -8.74 -12.98 4.81
C ALA A 51 -10.10 -12.69 5.42
N GLU A 52 -11.01 -13.67 5.34
CA GLU A 52 -12.28 -13.63 6.05
C GLU A 52 -12.01 -13.81 7.56
N VAL A 53 -12.56 -12.91 8.39
CA VAL A 53 -12.36 -12.93 9.86
C VAL A 53 -13.57 -13.51 10.58
N ASP A 54 -14.78 -13.14 10.16
CA ASP A 54 -16.02 -13.64 10.77
C ASP A 54 -17.08 -13.90 9.68
N LYS A 55 -17.35 -15.19 9.45
CA LYS A 55 -18.37 -15.68 8.52
C LYS A 55 -19.79 -15.28 8.90
N LYS A 56 -20.09 -15.17 10.20
CA LYS A 56 -21.45 -14.83 10.67
C LYS A 56 -21.73 -13.34 10.50
N LYS A 57 -20.69 -12.52 10.63
CA LYS A 57 -20.79 -11.06 10.51
C LYS A 57 -20.44 -10.55 9.10
N ASN A 58 -20.03 -11.44 8.19
CA ASN A 58 -19.55 -11.08 6.85
C ASN A 58 -18.43 -10.03 6.90
N ILE A 59 -17.45 -10.21 7.77
CA ILE A 59 -16.34 -9.26 7.92
C ILE A 59 -15.04 -9.89 7.41
N SER A 60 -14.34 -9.14 6.56
CA SER A 60 -13.03 -9.47 6.02
C SER A 60 -11.98 -8.47 6.50
N ARG A 61 -10.74 -8.94 6.57
CA ARG A 61 -9.57 -8.10 6.88
C ARG A 61 -8.67 -8.04 5.66
N ILE A 62 -8.33 -6.82 5.26
CA ILE A 62 -7.37 -6.55 4.20
C ILE A 62 -6.10 -6.01 4.84
N THR A 63 -4.96 -6.62 4.52
CA THR A 63 -3.62 -6.15 4.89
C THR A 63 -2.94 -5.62 3.65
N ILE A 64 -2.47 -4.38 3.68
CA ILE A 64 -1.88 -3.67 2.54
C ILE A 64 -0.49 -3.23 2.94
N ALA A 65 0.51 -3.61 2.16
CA ALA A 65 1.87 -3.08 2.26
C ALA A 65 2.06 -2.03 1.17
N THR A 66 2.52 -0.84 1.55
CA THR A 66 2.71 0.30 0.64
C THR A 66 4.05 0.99 0.90
N SER A 67 4.61 1.60 -0.14
CA SER A 67 5.91 2.26 -0.16
C SER A 67 5.88 3.61 -0.88
#